data_AF-A0A3S1BLE6-F1
#
_entry.id   AF-A0A3S1BLE6-F1
#
_cell.length_a   1.000
_cell.length_b   1.000
_cell.length_c   1.000
_cell.angle_alpha   90.00
_cell.angle_beta   90.00
_cell.angle_gamma   90.00
#
_symmetry.space_group_name_H-M   'P 1'
#
loop_
_entity.id
_entity.type
_entity.pdbx_description
1 polymer ?
#
loop_
_entity_poly.entity_id
_entity_poly.type
_entity_poly.pdbx_seq_one_letter_code
_entity_poly.pdbx_strand_id
1 'polypeptide(L)'
;MKSYSLFLVKNSALNEAQQPLGHTEPVAGTPWVRYQFTKDADPPDDEILTGEASLTESLSETLGEVIFVYGDTSIDGFVYEHADQGEMLRKLVWFPMLDDEWNAGWIFVDGQPESWEQILFKEDRLASYLERLRAQYADEGHGESFDRCAQQVQEDWATGEIHAGNRYPE
;
A
#
# COMPACT_ATOMS: atom_id res chain seq x y z
N MET A 1 20.43 4.97 -2.17
CA MET A 1 19.09 4.42 -1.99
C MET A 1 18.65 4.78 -0.59
N LYS A 2 17.36 5.06 -0.36
CA LYS A 2 16.81 5.26 0.98
C LYS A 2 15.46 4.56 0.99
N SER A 3 15.50 3.28 1.31
CA SER A 3 14.33 2.49 1.60
C SER A 3 14.22 2.25 3.11
N TYR A 4 13.00 2.08 3.58
CA TYR A 4 12.70 1.83 4.98
C TYR A 4 11.58 0.81 5.06
N SER A 5 11.70 -0.14 5.97
CA SER A 5 10.61 -1.03 6.36
C SER A 5 10.46 -1.01 7.87
N LEU A 6 9.23 -1.11 8.36
CA LEU A 6 8.93 -1.26 9.78
C LEU A 6 7.58 -1.92 10.00
N PHE A 7 7.47 -2.59 11.14
CA PHE A 7 6.20 -3.00 11.71
C PHE A 7 5.88 -2.11 12.92
N LEU A 8 4.60 -1.83 13.14
CA LEU A 8 4.06 -1.24 14.35
C LEU A 8 3.17 -2.27 15.02
N VAL A 9 3.41 -2.50 16.30
CA VAL A 9 2.64 -3.44 17.13
C VAL A 9 2.27 -2.78 18.45
N LYS A 10 1.22 -3.25 19.12
CA LYS A 10 0.85 -2.70 20.44
C LYS A 10 1.88 -3.10 21.51
N ASN A 11 2.18 -2.17 22.41
CA ASN A 11 3.08 -2.41 23.54
C ASN A 11 2.60 -3.54 24.47
N SER A 12 1.28 -3.72 24.62
CA SER A 12 0.71 -4.82 25.39
C SER A 12 1.05 -6.19 24.80
N ALA A 13 0.96 -6.33 23.46
CA ALA A 13 1.24 -7.57 22.76
C ALA A 13 2.70 -7.99 22.88
N LEU A 14 3.64 -7.04 22.92
CA LEU A 14 5.06 -7.33 23.12
C LEU A 14 5.39 -7.89 24.51
N ASN A 15 4.63 -7.50 25.54
CA ASN A 15 4.82 -8.05 26.90
C ASN A 15 4.28 -9.48 27.01
N GLU A 16 3.27 -9.83 26.20
CA GLU A 16 2.65 -11.15 26.15
C GLU A 16 3.43 -12.12 25.25
N ALA A 17 4.02 -11.62 24.16
CA ALA A 17 4.94 -12.34 23.29
C ALA A 17 6.32 -12.51 23.96
N GLN A 18 6.40 -13.38 24.98
CA GLN A 18 7.66 -13.74 25.64
C GLN A 18 8.63 -14.41 24.63
N GLN A 19 9.61 -13.67 24.07
CA GLN A 19 10.93 -14.07 23.51
C GLN A 19 11.57 -12.85 22.77
N PRO A 20 12.89 -12.82 22.44
CA PRO A 20 13.65 -11.59 22.21
C PRO A 20 13.39 -11.03 20.80
N LEU A 21 12.27 -10.34 20.66
CA LEU A 21 11.79 -9.79 19.41
C LEU A 21 12.59 -8.51 19.06
N GLY A 22 13.77 -8.69 18.45
CA GLY A 22 14.51 -7.65 17.72
C GLY A 22 14.76 -6.33 18.47
N HIS A 23 15.07 -5.27 17.72
CA HIS A 23 15.09 -3.91 18.24
C HIS A 23 13.66 -3.35 18.25
N THR A 24 13.18 -3.00 19.44
CA THR A 24 11.89 -2.33 19.65
C THR A 24 12.11 -0.89 20.13
N GLU A 25 11.36 0.05 19.55
CA GLU A 25 11.40 1.46 19.97
C GLU A 25 9.97 1.99 20.17
N PRO A 26 9.59 2.42 21.38
CA PRO A 26 8.28 3.04 21.61
C PRO A 26 8.05 4.25 20.71
N VAL A 27 6.81 4.43 20.26
CA VAL A 27 6.37 5.65 19.58
C VAL A 27 5.78 6.58 20.64
N ALA A 28 6.37 7.77 20.79
CA ALA A 28 6.02 8.69 21.86
C ALA A 28 4.54 9.10 21.80
N GLY A 29 3.84 8.97 22.93
CA GLY A 29 2.43 9.38 23.06
C GLY A 29 1.41 8.44 22.42
N THR A 30 1.81 7.24 21.98
CA THR A 30 0.91 6.25 21.38
C THR A 30 1.09 4.88 22.05
N PRO A 31 0.13 3.94 21.89
CA PRO A 31 0.29 2.57 22.37
C PRO A 31 1.20 1.71 21.47
N TRP A 32 1.78 2.29 20.41
CA TRP A 32 2.52 1.58 19.38
C TRP A 32 4.02 1.51 19.68
N VAL A 33 4.63 0.43 19.21
CA VAL A 33 6.06 0.19 19.28
C VAL A 33 6.55 -0.14 17.87
N ARG A 34 7.63 0.52 17.44
CA ARG A 34 8.34 0.19 16.21
C ARG A 34 9.05 -1.15 16.39
N TYR A 35 8.78 -2.08 15.50
CA TYR A 35 9.30 -3.43 15.47
C TYR A 35 10.01 -3.68 14.12
N GLN A 36 11.18 -4.32 14.18
CA GLN A 36 12.01 -4.67 13.00
C GLN A 36 12.24 -3.51 12.01
N PHE A 37 12.52 -2.30 12.52
CA PHE A 37 12.86 -1.18 11.66
C PHE A 37 14.17 -1.46 10.90
N THR A 38 14.10 -1.43 9.57
CA THR A 38 15.24 -1.68 8.69
C THR A 38 15.44 -0.48 7.76
N LYS A 39 16.68 0.02 7.69
CA LYS A 39 17.10 1.01 6.68
C LYS A 39 17.69 0.28 5.50
N ASP A 40 17.55 0.87 4.33
CA ASP A 40 18.02 0.31 3.06
C ASP A 40 17.45 -1.11 2.83
N ALA A 41 16.17 -1.29 3.19
CA ALA A 41 15.44 -2.54 3.05
C ALA A 41 15.15 -2.88 1.58
N ASP A 42 15.24 -4.15 1.24
CA ASP A 42 14.70 -4.67 -0.03
C ASP A 42 13.16 -4.53 -0.03
N PRO A 43 12.51 -4.47 -1.22
CA PRO A 43 11.06 -4.54 -1.33
C PRO A 43 10.50 -5.74 -0.55
N PRO A 44 9.33 -5.59 0.09
CA PRO A 44 8.74 -6.68 0.86
C PRO A 44 8.34 -7.84 -0.05
N ASP A 45 8.47 -9.06 0.47
CA ASP A 45 7.81 -10.21 -0.12
C ASP A 45 6.31 -10.10 0.16
N ASP A 46 5.58 -9.62 -0.84
CA ASP A 46 4.16 -9.29 -0.81
C ASP A 46 3.45 -10.09 -1.90
N GLU A 47 2.28 -10.66 -1.63
CA GLU A 47 1.48 -11.42 -2.61
C GLU A 47 1.21 -10.64 -3.92
N ILE A 48 1.14 -9.32 -3.87
CA ILE A 48 0.92 -8.42 -5.00
C ILE A 48 2.22 -8.17 -5.78
N LEU A 49 3.38 -8.23 -5.12
CA LEU A 49 4.69 -7.94 -5.71
C LEU A 49 5.46 -9.21 -6.14
N THR A 50 5.57 -10.21 -5.26
CA THR A 50 6.40 -11.40 -5.42
C THR A 50 5.71 -12.74 -5.10
N GLY A 51 4.49 -12.74 -4.53
CA GLY A 51 3.56 -13.88 -4.60
C GLY A 51 3.57 -14.89 -3.44
N GLU A 52 4.05 -14.54 -2.25
CA GLU A 52 3.85 -15.33 -1.02
C GLU A 52 2.93 -14.58 -0.02
N ALA A 53 2.39 -15.30 0.97
CA ALA A 53 1.40 -14.78 1.93
C ALA A 53 1.89 -13.54 2.69
N SER A 54 0.98 -12.61 3.04
CA SER A 54 1.33 -11.40 3.78
C SER A 54 1.97 -11.74 5.13
N LEU A 55 3.21 -11.29 5.33
CA LEU A 55 3.90 -11.38 6.61
C LEU A 55 3.15 -10.60 7.70
N THR A 56 2.43 -9.54 7.33
CA THR A 56 1.62 -8.73 8.25
C THR A 56 0.46 -9.52 8.82
N GLU A 57 -0.28 -10.26 7.97
CA GLU A 57 -1.36 -11.15 8.44
C GLU A 57 -0.81 -12.20 9.40
N SER A 58 0.26 -12.89 9.01
CA SER A 58 0.91 -13.92 9.84
C SER A 58 1.39 -13.39 11.19
N LEU A 59 1.97 -12.18 11.22
CA LEU A 59 2.39 -11.54 12.47
C LEU A 59 1.20 -11.14 13.34
N SER A 60 0.10 -10.70 12.72
CA SER A 60 -1.10 -10.26 13.43
C SER A 60 -1.82 -11.38 14.16
N GLU A 61 -1.71 -12.64 13.71
CA GLU A 61 -2.22 -13.81 14.43
C GLU A 61 -1.60 -13.95 15.83
N THR A 62 -0.32 -13.56 15.97
CA THR A 62 0.44 -13.70 17.22
C THR A 62 0.45 -12.41 18.04
N LEU A 63 0.49 -11.26 17.38
CA LEU A 63 0.71 -9.96 18.02
C LEU A 63 -0.56 -9.09 18.10
N GLY A 64 -1.70 -9.59 17.62
CA GLY A 64 -2.94 -8.83 17.50
C GLY A 64 -2.84 -7.80 16.37
N GLU A 65 -3.19 -6.55 16.64
CA GLU A 65 -3.15 -5.47 15.64
C GLU A 65 -1.70 -5.14 15.22
N VAL A 66 -1.42 -5.26 13.92
CA VAL A 66 -0.11 -5.02 13.29
C VAL A 66 -0.27 -4.10 12.09
N ILE A 67 0.59 -3.09 11.99
CA ILE A 67 0.70 -2.23 10.80
C ILE A 67 2.10 -2.41 10.22
N PHE A 68 2.20 -2.66 8.93
CA PHE A 68 3.45 -2.66 8.18
C PHE A 68 3.52 -1.44 7.27
N VAL A 69 4.71 -0.84 7.20
CA VAL A 69 4.99 0.27 6.29
C VAL A 69 6.34 0.04 5.62
N TYR A 70 6.33 0.09 4.29
CA TYR A 70 7.51 0.16 3.44
C TYR A 70 7.48 1.45 2.63
N GLY A 71 8.65 2.07 2.46
CA GLY A 71 8.81 3.17 1.52
C GLY A 71 10.20 3.18 0.90
N ASP A 72 10.29 3.37 -0.41
CA ASP A 72 11.53 3.53 -1.16
C ASP A 72 11.48 4.74 -2.10
N THR A 73 12.22 5.78 -1.73
CA THR A 73 12.30 7.02 -2.51
C THR A 73 13.03 6.89 -3.85
N SER A 74 13.76 5.81 -4.10
CA SER A 74 14.54 5.65 -5.34
C SER A 74 13.71 5.15 -6.51
N ILE A 75 12.66 4.39 -6.20
CA ILE A 75 11.69 3.85 -7.17
C ILE A 75 10.29 4.41 -6.95
N ASP A 76 10.14 5.37 -6.05
CA ASP A 76 8.82 5.86 -5.59
C ASP A 76 7.90 4.70 -5.18
N GLY A 77 8.41 3.79 -4.34
CA GLY A 77 7.70 2.61 -3.87
C GLY A 77 7.10 2.83 -2.49
N PHE A 78 5.89 2.32 -2.26
CA PHE A 78 5.19 2.38 -0.98
C PHE A 78 4.30 1.15 -0.79
N VAL A 79 4.42 0.50 0.37
CA VAL A 79 3.48 -0.53 0.84
C VAL A 79 2.97 -0.14 2.21
N TYR A 80 1.66 -0.26 2.39
CA TYR A 80 1.01 -0.19 3.68
C TYR A 80 0.13 -1.42 3.84
N GLU A 81 0.28 -2.11 4.96
CA GLU A 81 -0.63 -3.18 5.35
C GLU A 81 -1.05 -2.97 6.79
N HIS A 82 -2.31 -3.22 7.09
CA HIS A 82 -2.86 -3.18 8.43
C HIS A 82 -3.72 -4.42 8.62
N ALA A 83 -3.35 -5.24 9.60
CA ALA A 83 -4.07 -6.46 9.95
C ALA A 83 -4.36 -6.53 11.45
N ASP A 84 -5.44 -7.20 11.82
CA ASP A 84 -5.79 -7.49 13.21
C ASP A 84 -6.21 -8.95 13.34
N GLN A 85 -5.58 -9.68 14.28
CA GLN A 85 -5.90 -11.08 14.58
C GLN A 85 -5.89 -12.03 13.37
N GLY A 86 -5.00 -11.80 12.41
CA GLY A 86 -4.87 -12.62 11.20
C GLY A 86 -5.72 -12.15 10.02
N GLU A 87 -6.52 -11.08 10.17
CA GLU A 87 -7.37 -10.54 9.10
C GLU A 87 -6.78 -9.23 8.56
N MET A 88 -6.55 -9.15 7.25
CA MET A 88 -6.17 -7.91 6.58
C MET A 88 -7.33 -6.91 6.60
N LEU A 89 -7.12 -5.76 7.25
CA LEU A 89 -8.09 -4.66 7.34
C LEU A 89 -7.93 -3.65 6.21
N ARG A 90 -6.68 -3.36 5.83
CA ARG A 90 -6.34 -2.39 4.79
C ARG A 90 -4.99 -2.69 4.17
N LYS A 91 -4.92 -2.70 2.84
CA LYS A 91 -3.69 -2.89 2.07
C LYS A 91 -3.59 -1.88 0.95
N LEU A 92 -2.45 -1.19 0.87
CA LEU A 92 -2.13 -0.21 -0.17
C LEU A 92 -0.77 -0.57 -0.78
N VAL A 93 -0.71 -0.68 -2.11
CA VAL A 93 0.52 -0.96 -2.84
C VAL A 93 0.68 0.04 -3.97
N TRP A 94 1.74 0.83 -3.89
CA TRP A 94 2.15 1.83 -4.88
C TRP A 94 3.57 1.55 -5.35
N PHE A 95 3.74 1.14 -6.61
CA PHE A 95 5.04 0.71 -7.14
C PHE A 95 5.21 1.12 -8.61
N PRO A 96 6.45 1.15 -9.13
CA PRO A 96 6.73 1.33 -10.55
C PRO A 96 5.96 0.36 -11.43
N MET A 97 5.50 0.84 -12.59
CA MET A 97 4.91 -0.02 -13.60
C MET A 97 6.01 -0.92 -14.23
N LEU A 98 5.72 -2.21 -14.41
CA LEU A 98 6.65 -3.19 -14.99
C LEU A 98 7.02 -2.90 -16.46
N ASP A 99 6.24 -2.04 -17.12
CA ASP A 99 6.35 -1.62 -18.51
C ASP A 99 6.72 -0.14 -18.69
N ASP A 100 6.76 0.63 -17.61
CA ASP A 100 7.24 2.02 -17.58
C ASP A 100 8.02 2.27 -16.28
N GLU A 101 9.34 2.15 -16.37
CA GLU A 101 10.29 2.31 -15.25
C GLU A 101 10.24 3.70 -14.59
N TRP A 102 9.46 4.64 -15.15
CA TRP A 102 9.50 6.06 -14.77
C TRP A 102 8.27 6.56 -14.03
N ASN A 103 7.18 5.77 -13.96
CA ASN A 103 5.93 6.20 -13.32
C ASN A 103 5.42 5.12 -12.35
N ALA A 104 5.48 5.41 -11.06
CA ALA A 104 4.81 4.60 -10.04
C ALA A 104 3.31 4.95 -9.96
N GLY A 105 2.51 4.00 -9.50
CA GLY A 105 1.06 4.17 -9.38
C GLY A 105 0.45 3.16 -8.43
N TRP A 106 -0.85 3.32 -8.15
CA TRP A 106 -1.61 2.34 -7.37
C TRP A 106 -1.78 1.06 -8.20
N ILE A 107 -1.23 -0.03 -7.68
CA ILE A 107 -1.37 -1.36 -8.28
C ILE A 107 -2.30 -2.26 -7.48
N PHE A 108 -2.54 -1.93 -6.21
CA PHE A 108 -3.49 -2.62 -5.36
C PHE A 108 -3.92 -1.74 -4.18
N VAL A 109 -5.21 -1.72 -3.90
CA VAL A 109 -5.81 -1.06 -2.75
C VAL A 109 -7.02 -1.90 -2.33
N ASP A 110 -7.04 -2.43 -1.11
CA ASP A 110 -8.14 -3.28 -0.64
C ASP A 110 -8.41 -3.10 0.85
N GLY A 111 -9.63 -3.40 1.29
CA GLY A 111 -10.09 -3.24 2.67
C GLY A 111 -10.66 -1.86 2.98
N GLN A 112 -10.95 -1.58 4.26
CA GLN A 112 -11.67 -0.36 4.66
C GLN A 112 -10.75 0.88 4.64
N PRO A 113 -11.12 1.96 3.93
CA PRO A 113 -10.32 3.18 3.90
C PRO A 113 -10.14 3.81 5.29
N GLU A 114 -8.91 4.21 5.58
CA GLU A 114 -8.55 4.88 6.82
C GLU A 114 -8.57 6.41 6.68
N SER A 115 -8.87 7.11 7.78
CA SER A 115 -9.06 8.57 7.79
C SER A 115 -7.87 9.38 7.24
N TRP A 116 -6.65 8.85 7.34
CA TRP A 116 -5.44 9.53 6.87
C TRP A 116 -5.26 9.40 5.35
N GLU A 117 -5.92 8.46 4.70
CA GLU A 117 -5.80 8.20 3.26
C GLU A 117 -6.43 9.29 2.38
N GLN A 118 -7.23 10.19 2.96
CA GLN A 118 -7.85 11.31 2.25
C GLN A 118 -6.83 12.18 1.50
N ILE A 119 -5.57 12.21 1.94
CA ILE A 119 -4.51 12.97 1.26
C ILE A 119 -4.00 12.28 -0.01
N LEU A 120 -4.22 10.96 -0.14
CA LEU A 120 -3.77 10.12 -1.24
C LEU A 120 -4.77 10.12 -2.40
N PHE A 121 -6.06 10.06 -2.10
CA PHE A 121 -7.15 9.92 -3.09
C PHE A 121 -7.89 11.24 -3.33
N LYS A 122 -7.17 12.28 -3.76
CA LYS A 122 -7.78 13.60 -4.02
C LYS A 122 -8.44 13.69 -5.40
N GLU A 123 -9.53 14.45 -5.48
CA GLU A 123 -10.29 14.65 -6.73
C GLU A 123 -9.46 15.31 -7.85
N ASP A 124 -8.49 16.17 -7.50
CA ASP A 124 -7.60 16.84 -8.47
C ASP A 124 -6.63 15.85 -9.13
N ARG A 125 -6.18 14.83 -8.39
CA ARG A 125 -5.37 13.72 -8.92
C ARG A 125 -6.17 12.85 -9.87
N LEU A 126 -7.39 12.45 -9.47
CA LEU A 126 -8.31 11.71 -10.34
C LEU A 126 -8.57 12.45 -11.67
N ALA A 127 -8.82 13.76 -11.62
CA ALA A 127 -9.03 14.55 -12.83
C ALA A 127 -7.80 14.53 -13.75
N SER A 128 -6.60 14.73 -13.19
CA SER A 128 -5.34 14.70 -13.93
C SER A 128 -5.05 13.33 -14.55
N TYR A 129 -5.36 12.24 -13.83
CA TYR A 129 -5.25 10.88 -14.34
C TYR A 129 -6.17 10.64 -15.54
N LEU A 130 -7.47 10.98 -15.41
CA LEU A 130 -8.45 10.78 -16.47
C LEU A 130 -8.13 11.59 -17.74
N GLU A 131 -7.53 12.77 -17.62
CA GLU A 131 -7.05 13.55 -18.76
C GLU A 131 -5.89 12.85 -19.50
N ARG A 132 -4.90 12.34 -18.76
CA ARG A 132 -3.79 11.57 -19.33
C ARG A 132 -4.28 10.29 -20.01
N LEU A 133 -5.15 9.55 -19.33
CA LEU A 133 -5.74 8.31 -19.85
C LEU A 133 -6.52 8.56 -21.14
N ARG A 134 -7.25 9.67 -21.22
CA ARG A 134 -7.97 10.07 -22.44
C ARG A 134 -7.01 10.33 -23.60
N ALA A 135 -5.91 11.03 -23.36
CA ALA A 135 -4.89 11.30 -24.38
C ALA A 135 -4.28 9.99 -24.89
N GLN A 136 -3.93 9.07 -23.98
CA GLN A 136 -3.40 7.75 -24.35
C GLN A 136 -4.39 6.95 -25.22
N TYR A 137 -5.65 6.85 -24.81
CA TYR A 137 -6.67 6.12 -25.58
C TYR A 137 -6.92 6.74 -26.97
N ALA A 138 -6.78 8.06 -27.09
CA ALA A 138 -6.87 8.75 -28.38
C ALA A 138 -5.69 8.40 -29.29
N ASP A 139 -4.47 8.40 -28.75
CA ASP A 139 -3.24 8.07 -29.48
C ASP A 139 -3.22 6.59 -29.94
N GLU A 140 -3.75 5.68 -29.12
CA GLU A 140 -3.86 4.25 -29.43
C GLU A 140 -5.06 3.91 -30.34
N GLY A 141 -5.93 4.87 -30.64
CA GLY A 141 -7.11 4.66 -31.48
C GLY A 141 -8.25 3.87 -30.79
N HIS A 142 -8.23 3.81 -29.46
CA HIS A 142 -9.19 3.07 -28.62
C HIS A 142 -10.23 3.96 -27.93
N GLY A 143 -10.45 5.19 -28.41
CA GLY A 143 -11.35 6.18 -27.80
C GLY A 143 -12.76 5.67 -27.48
N GLU A 144 -13.30 4.72 -28.25
CA GLU A 144 -14.61 4.10 -28.00
C GLU A 144 -14.68 3.27 -26.71
N SER A 145 -13.54 2.86 -26.16
CA SER A 145 -13.44 2.11 -24.90
C SER A 145 -13.12 3.01 -23.70
N PHE A 146 -12.86 4.30 -23.91
CA PHE A 146 -12.45 5.23 -22.85
C PHE A 146 -13.54 5.41 -21.80
N ASP A 147 -14.79 5.66 -22.19
CA ASP A 147 -15.86 6.00 -21.25
C ASP A 147 -16.10 4.89 -20.21
N ARG A 148 -16.03 3.62 -20.64
CA ARG A 148 -16.15 2.46 -19.75
C ARG A 148 -14.96 2.37 -18.78
N CYS A 149 -13.74 2.63 -19.28
CA CYS A 149 -12.55 2.62 -18.44
C CYS A 149 -12.58 3.77 -17.42
N ALA A 150 -12.93 4.98 -17.86
CA ALA A 150 -13.06 6.15 -17.00
C ALA A 150 -14.10 5.96 -15.91
N GLN A 151 -15.23 5.32 -16.21
CA GLN A 151 -16.24 4.99 -15.20
C GLN A 151 -15.68 4.03 -14.13
N GLN A 152 -14.99 2.96 -14.54
CA GLN A 152 -14.38 2.03 -13.59
C GLN A 152 -13.37 2.73 -12.68
N VAL A 153 -12.51 3.57 -13.26
CA VAL A 153 -11.52 4.37 -12.49
C VAL A 153 -12.21 5.26 -11.47
N GLN A 154 -13.30 5.92 -11.83
CA GLN A 154 -14.05 6.79 -10.92
C GLN A 154 -14.71 6.00 -9.78
N GLU A 155 -15.22 4.80 -10.07
CA GLU A 155 -15.81 3.91 -9.07
C GLU A 155 -14.74 3.42 -8.08
N ASP A 156 -13.62 2.87 -8.57
CA ASP A 156 -12.48 2.42 -7.76
C ASP A 156 -11.91 3.55 -6.89
N TRP A 157 -11.81 4.76 -7.46
CA TRP A 157 -11.33 5.94 -6.72
C TRP A 157 -12.32 6.40 -5.64
N ALA A 158 -13.63 6.28 -5.88
CA ALA A 158 -14.65 6.69 -4.93
C ALA A 158 -14.78 5.71 -3.75
N THR A 159 -14.54 4.42 -4.00
CA THR A 159 -14.52 3.39 -2.94
C THR A 159 -13.17 3.35 -2.22
N GLY A 160 -12.11 3.79 -2.89
CA GLY A 160 -10.75 3.56 -2.42
C GLY A 160 -10.42 2.07 -2.44
N GLU A 161 -10.89 1.35 -3.45
CA GLU A 161 -10.61 -0.06 -3.72
C GLU A 161 -10.07 -0.18 -5.15
N ILE A 162 -8.88 -0.73 -5.32
CA ILE A 162 -8.19 -0.96 -6.59
C ILE A 162 -7.77 -2.42 -6.58
N HIS A 163 -8.55 -3.27 -7.24
CA HIS A 163 -8.31 -4.72 -7.19
C HIS A 163 -7.11 -5.15 -8.04
N ALA A 164 -6.51 -6.29 -7.69
CA ALA A 164 -5.41 -6.88 -8.45
C ALA A 164 -5.78 -7.05 -9.93
N GLY A 165 -4.99 -6.41 -10.80
CA GLY A 165 -5.23 -6.38 -12.25
C GLY A 165 -5.81 -5.06 -12.77
N ASN A 166 -6.42 -4.24 -11.90
CA ASN A 166 -6.68 -2.82 -12.17
C ASN A 166 -5.44 -2.03 -11.76
N ARG A 167 -4.91 -1.20 -12.66
CA ARG A 167 -3.67 -0.44 -12.46
C ARG A 167 -3.91 1.00 -12.84
N TYR A 168 -3.72 1.90 -11.87
CA TYR A 168 -3.96 3.32 -12.07
C TYR A 168 -2.66 4.09 -11.79
N PRO A 169 -1.97 4.59 -12.84
CA PRO A 169 -0.92 5.58 -12.63
C PRO A 169 -1.52 6.86 -12.03
N GLU A 170 -0.66 7.77 -11.54
CA GLU A 170 -1.07 9.08 -11.02
C GLU A 170 -2.16 9.78 -11.83
#